data_AF-K9EK75-F1
#
_entry.id   AF-K9EK75-F1
#
_cell.length_a   1.000
_cell.length_b   1.000
_cell.length_c   1.000
_cell.angle_alpha   90.00
_cell.angle_beta   90.00
_cell.angle_gamma   90.00
#
_symmetry.space_group_name_H-M   'P 1'
#
loop_
_entity.id
_entity.type
_entity.pdbx_description
1 polymer ?
#
loop_
_entity_poly.entity_id
_entity_poly.type
_entity_poly.pdbx_seq_one_letter_code
_entity_poly.pdbx_strand_id
1 'polypeptide(L)' 'MKKILNVSEMKQVRGGASPSSMCGEGEQLYTCTSSWMGGGSTSGSVCAKSARGAKEAVDRIRISQEVSSDEVAIVCY' A
#
# COMPACT_ATOMS: atom_id res chain seq x y z
N MET A 1 -19.46 18.66 -9.18
CA MET A 1 -19.40 17.72 -10.33
C MET A 1 -18.10 16.94 -10.23
N LYS A 2 -18.13 15.60 -10.23
CA LYS A 2 -16.92 14.78 -10.12
C LYS A 2 -16.35 14.56 -11.53
N LYS A 3 -15.11 14.99 -11.77
CA LYS A 3 -14.41 14.77 -13.04
C LYS A 3 -14.13 13.27 -13.19
N ILE A 4 -14.61 12.66 -14.26
CA ILE A 4 -14.32 11.27 -14.61
C ILE A 4 -13.02 11.28 -15.42
N LEU A 5 -11.99 10.62 -14.89
CA LEU A 5 -10.68 10.52 -15.55
C LEU A 5 -10.81 9.69 -16.83
N ASN A 6 -10.10 10.09 -17.88
CA ASN A 6 -10.03 9.33 -19.12
C ASN A 6 -9.04 8.16 -19.02
N VAL A 7 -9.04 7.27 -20.01
CA VAL A 7 -8.24 6.04 -20.02
C VAL A 7 -6.72 6.28 -19.92
N SER A 8 -6.20 7.38 -20.46
CA SER A 8 -4.78 7.74 -20.34
C SER A 8 -4.45 8.30 -18.96
N GLU A 9 -5.36 9.07 -18.36
CA GLU A 9 -5.25 9.59 -16.99
C GLU A 9 -5.39 8.45 -15.97
N MET A 10 -6.26 7.45 -16.22
CA MET A 10 -6.40 6.25 -15.38
C MET A 10 -5.16 5.36 -15.41
N LYS A 11 -4.50 5.21 -16.57
CA LYS A 11 -3.25 4.46 -16.70
C LYS A 11 -2.05 5.14 -16.05
N GLN A 12 -2.16 6.42 -15.69
CA GLN A 12 -1.18 7.16 -14.89
C GLN A 12 -1.46 7.08 -13.38
N VAL A 13 -2.60 6.53 -12.95
CA VAL A 13 -2.86 6.27 -11.53
C VAL A 13 -1.99 5.09 -11.11
N ARG A 14 -0.75 5.39 -10.73
CA ARG A 14 0.03 4.50 -9.86
C ARG A 14 -0.62 4.57 -8.49
N GLY A 15 -0.70 3.43 -7.79
CA GLY A 15 -1.46 3.26 -6.55
C GLY A 15 -1.38 4.47 -5.63
N GLY A 16 -2.45 4.74 -4.91
CA GLY A 16 -2.62 5.95 -4.13
C GLY A 16 -3.57 5.71 -2.98
N ALA A 17 -3.24 6.29 -1.83
CA ALA A 17 -4.08 6.36 -0.65
C ALA A 17 -5.50 6.84 -1.00
N SER A 18 -6.47 5.93 -0.97
CA SER A 18 -7.87 6.27 -1.25
C SER A 18 -8.65 6.35 0.04
N PRO A 19 -9.54 7.35 0.22
CA PRO A 19 -10.59 7.25 1.22
C PRO A 19 -11.36 5.93 1.02
N SER A 20 -11.59 5.18 2.09
CA SER A 20 -12.28 3.89 2.07
C SER A 20 -13.17 3.78 3.29
N SER A 21 -14.40 3.30 3.11
CA SER A 21 -15.32 3.00 4.22
C SER A 21 -14.87 1.80 5.06
N MET A 22 -13.81 1.10 4.64
CA MET A 22 -13.19 0.00 5.40
C MET A 22 -12.14 0.49 6.39
N CYS A 23 -11.72 1.76 6.29
CA CYS A 23 -10.70 2.34 7.16
C CYS A 23 -11.34 3.21 8.25
N GLY A 24 -10.63 3.40 9.36
CA GLY A 24 -11.10 4.24 10.46
C GLY A 24 -11.24 5.71 10.04
N GLU A 25 -11.91 6.49 10.89
CA GLU A 25 -12.05 7.93 10.66
C GLU A 25 -10.66 8.60 10.55
N GLY A 26 -10.45 9.32 9.45
CA GLY A 26 -9.17 9.99 9.15
C GLY A 26 -8.09 9.09 8.57
N GLU A 27 -8.40 7.83 8.25
CA GLU A 27 -7.50 6.92 7.55
C GLU A 27 -7.81 6.82 6.05
N GLN A 28 -6.78 6.49 5.29
CA GLN A 28 -6.87 6.16 3.88
C GLN A 28 -6.38 4.73 3.67
N LEU A 29 -6.90 4.10 2.63
CA LEU A 29 -6.47 2.80 2.17
C LEU A 29 -5.27 2.97 1.25
N TYR A 30 -4.09 2.67 1.77
CA TYR A 30 -2.83 2.68 1.03
C TYR A 30 -2.64 1.33 0.34
N THR A 31 -2.07 1.34 -0.86
CA THR A 31 -1.60 0.10 -1.49
C THR A 31 -0.12 -0.04 -1.21
N CYS A 32 0.28 -1.17 -0.65
CA CYS A 32 1.66 -1.49 -0.33
C CYS A 32 2.12 -2.68 -1.16
N THR A 33 3.32 -2.59 -1.72
CA THR A 33 3.99 -3.69 -2.39
C THR A 33 5.27 -4.04 -1.65
N SER A 34 5.38 -5.31 -1.29
CA SER A 34 6.57 -5.94 -0.73
C SER A 34 7.31 -6.70 -1.83
N SER A 35 8.60 -6.42 -1.99
CA SER A 35 9.51 -7.16 -2.86
C SER A 35 10.31 -8.15 -2.03
N TRP A 36 10.47 -9.37 -2.53
CA TRP A 36 11.08 -10.49 -1.81
C TRP A 36 12.38 -10.94 -2.47
N MET A 37 13.28 -11.49 -1.67
CA MET A 37 14.46 -12.19 -2.17
C MET A 37 14.00 -13.38 -3.02
N GLY A 38 14.53 -13.47 -4.25
CA GLY A 38 14.01 -14.37 -5.29
C GLY A 38 13.17 -13.69 -6.38
N GLY A 39 12.95 -12.37 -6.28
CA GLY A 39 12.36 -11.56 -7.34
C GLY A 39 10.83 -11.51 -7.36
N GLY A 40 10.17 -12.16 -6.40
CA GLY A 40 8.72 -12.06 -6.21
C GLY A 40 8.31 -10.70 -5.66
N SER A 41 7.07 -10.30 -5.93
CA SER A 41 6.45 -9.14 -5.28
C SER A 41 5.02 -9.48 -4.89
N THR A 42 4.60 -9.03 -3.70
CA THR A 42 3.22 -9.14 -3.23
C THR A 42 2.67 -7.76 -2.93
N SER A 43 1.42 -7.53 -3.35
CA SER A 43 0.73 -6.26 -3.12
C SER A 43 -0.50 -6.48 -2.26
N GLY A 44 -0.76 -5.53 -1.37
CA GLY A 44 -1.91 -5.55 -0.49
C GLY A 44 -2.34 -4.14 -0.13
N SER A 45 -3.46 -4.01 0.57
CA SER A 45 -3.98 -2.72 1.01
C SER A 45 -3.99 -2.63 2.52
N VAL A 46 -3.59 -1.48 3.07
CA VAL A 46 -3.55 -1.24 4.50
C VAL A 46 -4.17 0.12 4.83
N CYS A 47 -4.97 0.17 5.89
CA CYS A 47 -5.51 1.42 6.38
C CYS A 47 -4.44 2.13 7.22
N ALA A 48 -4.19 3.40 6.91
CA ALA A 48 -3.29 4.23 7.70
C ALA A 48 -3.64 5.71 7.53
N LYS A 49 -3.14 6.54 8.46
CA LYS A 49 -3.26 8.01 8.36
C LYS A 49 -2.18 8.64 7.47
N SER A 50 -1.16 7.87 7.07
CA SER A 50 -0.07 8.34 6.21
C SER A 50 0.63 7.15 5.53
N ALA A 51 1.32 7.41 4.41
CA ALA A 51 2.12 6.41 3.71
C ALA A 51 3.21 5.78 4.60
N ARG A 52 3.81 6.58 5.50
CA ARG A 52 4.78 6.08 6.50
C ARG A 52 4.11 5.13 7.49
N GLY A 53 2.93 5.50 8.00
CA GLY A 53 2.16 4.62 8.89
C GLY A 53 1.73 3.32 8.21
N ALA A 54 1.39 3.38 6.92
CA ALA A 54 1.11 2.19 6.11
C ALA A 54 2.34 1.27 6.00
N LYS A 55 3.51 1.84 5.71
CA LYS A 55 4.76 1.09 5.66
C LYS A 55 5.10 0.44 7.01
N GLU A 56 5.03 1.20 8.10
CA GLU A 56 5.26 0.68 9.46
C GLU A 56 4.26 -0.43 9.84
N ALA A 57 3.00 -0.34 9.40
CA ALA A 57 2.01 -1.39 9.63
C ALA A 57 2.35 -2.69 8.89
N VAL A 58 2.76 -2.59 7.62
CA VAL A 58 3.21 -3.75 6.83
C VAL A 58 4.49 -4.36 7.42
N ASP A 59 5.42 -3.53 7.86
CA ASP A 59 6.68 -3.96 8.48
C ASP A 59 6.43 -4.77 9.78
N ARG A 60 5.53 -4.29 10.65
CA ARG A 60 5.13 -5.04 11.86
C ARG A 60 4.52 -6.40 11.56
N ILE A 61 3.65 -6.49 10.54
CA ILE A 61 3.03 -7.76 10.14
C ILE A 61 4.10 -8.76 9.69
N ARG A 62 5.09 -8.30 8.91
CA ARG A 62 6.18 -9.17 8.43
C ARG A 62 7.07 -9.69 9.54
N ILE A 63 7.42 -8.85 10.51
CA ILE A 63 8.16 -9.28 11.70
C ILE A 63 7.37 -10.36 12.44
N SER A 64 6.05 -10.14 12.62
CA SER A 64 5.17 -11.14 13.25
C SER A 64 5.03 -12.44 12.45
N GLN A 65 5.28 -12.41 11.13
CA GLN A 65 5.27 -13.58 10.26
C GLN A 65 6.65 -14.20 10.06
N GLU A 66 7.68 -13.65 10.71
CA GLU A 66 9.08 -14.13 10.65
C GLU A 66 9.69 -14.13 9.23
N VAL A 67 9.16 -13.30 8.32
CA VAL A 67 9.62 -13.17 6.92
C VAL A 67 10.42 -11.88 6.67
N SER A 68 10.90 -11.23 7.72
CA SER A 68 11.69 -9.99 7.62
C SER A 68 13.01 -10.20 6.88
N SER A 69 13.64 -11.37 7.04
CA SER A 69 14.90 -11.71 6.39
C SER A 69 14.80 -11.84 4.88
N ASP A 70 13.63 -12.16 4.33
CA ASP A 70 13.37 -12.35 2.89
C ASP A 70 12.95 -11.06 2.16
N GLU A 71 12.96 -9.90 2.83
CA GLU A 71 12.62 -8.61 2.20
C GLU A 71 13.75 -8.02 1.39
N VAL A 72 13.40 -7.39 0.26
CA VAL A 72 14.25 -6.40 -0.40
C VAL A 72 13.74 -4.97 -0.23
N ALA A 73 12.42 -4.73 -0.39
CA ALA A 73 11.83 -3.41 -0.19
C ALA A 73 10.31 -3.43 0.01
N ILE A 74 9.79 -2.51 0.85
CA ILE A 74 8.38 -2.13 0.90
C ILE A 74 8.17 -0.71 0.34
N VAL A 75 7.21 -0.60 -0.57
CA VAL A 75 6.72 0.68 -1.10
C VAL A 75 5.21 0.77 -0.90
N CYS A 76 4.76 1.81 -0.20
CA CYS A 76 3.35 2.10 0.01
C CYS A 76 2.98 3.43 -0.66
N TYR A 77 1.83 3.47 -1.31
CA TYR A 77 1.36 4.62 -2.07
C TYR A 77 -0.14 4.84 -1.91
#